data_AF-A0A291TIM9-F1
#
_entry.id   AF-A0A291TIM9-F1
#
_cell.length_a   1.000
_cell.length_b   1.000
_cell.length_c   1.000
_cell.angle_alpha   90.00
_cell.angle_beta   90.00
_cell.angle_gamma   90.00
#
_symmetry.space_group_name_H-M   'P 1'
#
loop_
_entity.id
_entity.type
_entity.pdbx_description
1 polymer ?
#
loop_
_entity_poly.entity_id
_entity_poly.type
_entity_poly.pdbx_seq_one_letter_code
_entity_poly.pdbx_strand_id
1 'polypeptide(L)'
;MRKLITKFMLTTVGLGWTKETVPEELKRTSRTENIDTNINYLYETDFIQLSNFLFDEYRTLDIAALIKKISEIETENFRVSEIYDFIPRSNWERYFRSNVDCEDSYLKTRWEKLYKLRCKIAHNNTFTKSDYEQTEKTVNEVKSKLLTAIQSLDKISISDDEREDLAEIAASNSSVVFGSFIQKWKMLESLITELLVKEKILPPELSKREKAMLYKNQEALIKNGLIDSMMYQEIKTLNKVRNIMVHETDQYFTNSEIMVFSRDIDRIIDFLVDRLGV
;
A
#
# COMPACT_ATOMS: atom_id res chain seq x y z
N MET A 1 17.08 6.48 4.20
CA MET A 1 15.81 5.83 3.80
C MET A 1 14.84 6.83 3.19
N ARG A 2 14.44 7.91 3.88
CA ARG A 2 13.58 8.98 3.33
C ARG A 2 13.93 9.38 1.89
N LYS A 3 15.19 9.80 1.65
CA LYS A 3 15.67 10.16 0.31
C LYS A 3 15.43 9.09 -0.77
N LEU A 4 15.58 7.81 -0.44
CA LEU A 4 15.32 6.72 -1.38
C LEU A 4 13.83 6.65 -1.70
N ILE A 5 12.98 6.62 -0.67
CA ILE A 5 11.52 6.53 -0.83
C ILE A 5 11.01 7.75 -1.61
N THR A 6 11.43 8.97 -1.25
CA THR A 6 11.05 10.19 -1.96
C THR A 6 11.42 10.12 -3.43
N LYS A 7 12.67 9.78 -3.75
CA LYS A 7 13.12 9.71 -5.14
C LYS A 7 12.37 8.63 -5.91
N PHE A 8 12.25 7.43 -5.34
CA PHE A 8 11.52 6.32 -5.93
C PHE A 8 10.09 6.73 -6.31
N MET A 9 9.33 7.22 -5.34
CA MET A 9 7.94 7.59 -5.54
C MET A 9 7.77 8.77 -6.51
N LEU A 10 8.65 9.78 -6.45
CA LEU A 10 8.63 10.89 -7.43
C LEU A 10 8.91 10.41 -8.85
N THR A 11 9.83 9.45 -9.02
CA THR A 11 10.17 8.91 -10.34
C THR A 11 9.13 7.93 -10.89
N THR A 12 8.40 7.23 -10.04
CA THR A 12 7.49 6.15 -10.46
C THR A 12 6.01 6.54 -10.42
N VAL A 13 5.59 7.30 -9.41
CA VAL A 13 4.21 7.75 -9.18
C VAL A 13 4.00 9.22 -9.57
N GLY A 14 5.01 10.08 -9.38
CA GLY A 14 4.95 11.50 -9.72
C GLY A 14 4.80 12.41 -8.49
N LEU A 15 4.29 13.64 -8.64
CA LEU A 15 4.15 14.62 -7.54
C LEU A 15 2.86 14.46 -6.70
N GLY A 16 1.92 13.60 -7.12
CA GLY A 16 0.60 13.47 -6.48
C GLY A 16 0.61 12.82 -5.10
N TRP A 17 1.48 11.83 -4.86
CA TRP A 17 1.46 10.96 -3.67
C TRP A 17 1.88 11.64 -2.35
N THR A 18 2.50 12.83 -2.38
CA THR A 18 3.06 13.47 -1.18
C THR A 18 2.11 14.41 -0.44
N LYS A 19 0.95 14.75 -1.01
CA LYS A 19 0.05 15.74 -0.42
C LYS A 19 -0.94 15.16 0.61
N GLU A 20 -0.93 13.85 0.82
CA GLU A 20 -2.11 13.12 1.30
C GLU A 20 -2.23 12.92 2.82
N THR A 21 -1.23 13.30 3.64
CA THR A 21 -1.11 12.58 4.93
C THR A 21 -0.65 13.40 6.13
N VAL A 22 -1.00 14.70 6.18
CA VAL A 22 -0.76 15.53 7.39
C VAL A 22 -2.08 15.75 8.16
N PRO A 23 -2.22 15.21 9.39
CA PRO A 23 -3.37 15.46 10.27
C PRO A 23 -3.58 16.96 10.56
N GLU A 24 -4.84 17.41 10.57
CA GLU A 24 -5.26 18.80 10.84
C GLU A 24 -4.68 19.41 12.13
N GLU A 25 -4.42 18.59 13.16
CA GLU A 25 -3.83 19.05 14.43
C GLU A 25 -2.42 19.64 14.27
N LEU A 26 -1.69 19.25 13.22
CA LEU A 26 -0.33 19.69 12.93
C LEU A 26 -0.28 20.87 11.93
N LYS A 27 -1.34 21.15 11.17
CA LYS A 27 -1.41 22.34 10.29
C LYS A 27 -1.51 23.65 11.08
N ARG A 28 -1.98 23.60 12.34
CA ARG A 28 -2.15 24.80 13.19
C ARG A 28 -0.85 25.32 13.80
N THR A 29 0.21 24.51 13.87
CA THR A 29 1.51 24.89 14.45
C THR A 29 2.46 25.50 13.41
N SER A 30 2.27 25.22 12.13
CA SER A 30 3.09 25.74 11.03
C SER A 30 2.56 27.06 10.47
N ARG A 31 2.54 28.12 11.28
CA ARG A 31 2.35 29.51 10.82
C ARG A 31 3.65 30.08 10.24
N THR A 32 4.27 29.38 9.30
CA THR A 32 5.42 29.92 8.55
C THR A 32 5.15 29.76 7.06
N GLU A 33 5.10 30.90 6.40
CA GLU A 33 4.71 31.11 5.02
C GLU A 33 5.55 30.26 4.04
N ASN A 34 4.88 29.65 3.05
CA ASN A 34 5.45 29.15 1.80
C ASN A 34 6.60 28.13 1.90
N ILE A 35 6.47 27.09 2.73
CA ILE A 35 7.29 25.89 2.57
C ILE A 35 6.42 24.81 1.89
N ASP A 36 6.87 24.40 0.71
CA ASP A 36 6.32 23.36 -0.16
C ASP A 36 5.77 22.18 0.67
N THR A 37 4.45 22.11 0.84
CA THR A 37 3.73 21.11 1.66
C THR A 37 3.92 19.68 1.16
N ASN A 38 4.48 19.53 -0.05
CA ASN A 38 4.77 18.31 -0.78
C ASN A 38 5.88 17.43 -0.18
N ILE A 39 6.51 17.81 0.93
CA ILE A 39 7.67 17.07 1.49
C ILE A 39 7.39 16.55 2.92
N ASN A 40 6.29 16.95 3.56
CA ASN A 40 6.10 16.74 5.01
C ASN A 40 5.87 15.29 5.45
N TYR A 41 5.20 14.44 4.66
CA TYR A 41 4.83 13.08 5.09
C TYR A 41 6.02 12.25 5.59
N LEU A 42 7.03 12.07 4.73
CA LEU A 42 8.19 11.27 5.09
C LEU A 42 8.98 11.91 6.22
N TYR A 43 8.92 13.23 6.40
CA TYR A 43 9.60 13.94 7.48
C TYR A 43 8.92 13.70 8.83
N GLU A 44 7.60 13.60 8.86
CA GLU A 44 6.80 13.30 10.06
C GLU A 44 6.75 11.80 10.39
N THR A 45 6.94 10.93 9.39
CA THR A 45 7.00 9.47 9.58
C THR A 45 8.15 9.09 10.53
N ASP A 46 7.89 8.26 11.55
CA ASP A 46 8.92 7.84 12.50
C ASP A 46 9.99 6.98 11.82
N PHE A 47 11.20 7.01 12.37
CA PHE A 47 12.37 6.33 11.86
C PHE A 47 12.10 4.85 11.54
N ILE A 48 11.40 4.14 12.42
CA ILE A 48 11.11 2.71 12.21
C ILE A 48 10.05 2.48 11.13
N GLN A 49 9.03 3.33 11.04
CA GLN A 49 7.94 3.16 10.08
C GLN A 49 8.41 3.29 8.62
N LEU A 50 9.51 4.01 8.38
CA LEU A 50 10.14 4.07 7.06
C LEU A 50 10.56 2.70 6.52
N SER A 51 10.85 1.73 7.40
CA SER A 51 11.22 0.38 6.97
C SER A 51 10.03 -0.41 6.45
N ASN A 52 8.83 -0.16 6.98
CA ASN A 52 7.61 -0.86 6.61
C ASN A 52 7.28 -0.62 5.14
N PHE A 53 7.43 0.63 4.68
CA PHE A 53 7.24 0.97 3.27
C PHE A 53 8.10 0.14 2.31
N LEU A 54 9.34 -0.20 2.69
CA LEU A 54 10.24 -0.94 1.81
C LEU A 54 10.14 -2.46 2.01
N PHE A 55 9.91 -2.93 3.23
CA PHE A 55 10.12 -4.33 3.58
C PHE A 55 8.86 -5.08 4.04
N ASP A 56 7.72 -4.41 4.19
CA ASP A 56 6.49 -5.13 4.47
C ASP A 56 5.97 -5.78 3.18
N GLU A 57 5.60 -7.05 3.30
CA GLU A 57 5.11 -7.84 2.19
C GLU A 57 3.62 -7.57 1.96
N TYR A 58 3.25 -7.43 0.70
CA TYR A 58 1.85 -7.28 0.32
C TYR A 58 1.55 -8.11 -0.93
N ARG A 59 0.30 -8.55 -1.01
CA ARG A 59 -0.24 -9.24 -2.17
C ARG A 59 -0.82 -8.22 -3.13
N THR A 60 -0.46 -8.37 -4.39
CA THR A 60 -1.05 -7.63 -5.52
C THR A 60 -2.18 -8.41 -6.20
N LEU A 61 -2.29 -9.70 -5.88
CA LEU A 61 -3.29 -10.62 -6.44
C LEU A 61 -4.09 -11.27 -5.32
N ASP A 62 -5.36 -11.49 -5.62
CA ASP A 62 -6.34 -12.07 -4.72
C ASP A 62 -6.12 -13.59 -4.49
N ILE A 63 -6.45 -14.04 -3.28
CA ILE A 63 -6.35 -15.44 -2.81
C ILE A 63 -7.43 -16.30 -3.48
N ALA A 64 -8.64 -15.80 -3.70
CA ALA A 64 -9.68 -16.58 -4.37
C ALA A 64 -9.27 -16.91 -5.81
N ALA A 65 -8.63 -15.96 -6.50
CA ALA A 65 -8.01 -16.19 -7.79
C ALA A 65 -6.87 -17.24 -7.75
N LEU A 66 -6.08 -17.31 -6.67
CA LEU A 66 -5.07 -18.37 -6.48
C LEU A 66 -5.72 -19.74 -6.30
N ILE A 67 -6.72 -19.85 -5.42
CA ILE A 67 -7.43 -21.12 -5.14
C ILE A 67 -8.05 -21.67 -6.41
N LYS A 68 -8.70 -20.80 -7.19
CA LYS A 68 -9.26 -21.17 -8.48
C LYS A 68 -8.20 -21.64 -9.47
N LYS A 69 -7.11 -20.90 -9.60
CA LYS A 69 -5.99 -21.28 -10.46
C LYS A 69 -5.43 -22.64 -10.07
N ILE A 70 -5.32 -22.92 -8.76
CA ILE A 70 -4.90 -24.23 -8.26
C ILE A 70 -5.92 -25.33 -8.62
N SER A 71 -7.22 -25.05 -8.53
CA SER A 71 -8.27 -26.02 -8.85
C SER A 71 -8.40 -26.34 -10.34
N GLU A 72 -7.90 -25.46 -11.22
CA GLU A 72 -7.93 -25.59 -12.67
C GLU A 72 -6.65 -26.22 -13.24
N ILE A 73 -5.64 -26.49 -12.41
CA ILE A 73 -4.38 -27.12 -12.85
C ILE A 73 -4.62 -28.59 -13.19
N GLU A 74 -4.52 -28.93 -14.47
CA GLU A 74 -4.23 -30.29 -14.91
C GLU A 74 -2.72 -30.56 -14.76
N THR A 75 -2.37 -31.62 -14.03
CA THR A 75 -1.05 -31.91 -13.44
C THR A 75 0.15 -31.97 -14.41
N GLU A 76 -0.07 -31.96 -15.73
CA GLU A 76 0.98 -32.18 -16.72
C GLU A 76 1.59 -30.91 -17.33
N ASN A 77 0.96 -29.73 -17.18
CA ASN A 77 1.42 -28.49 -17.83
C ASN A 77 1.65 -27.28 -16.90
N PHE A 78 1.58 -27.47 -15.58
CA PHE A 78 1.73 -26.37 -14.64
C PHE A 78 3.17 -25.85 -14.55
N ARG A 79 3.36 -24.55 -14.79
CA ARG A 79 4.63 -23.88 -14.52
C ARG A 79 4.56 -23.13 -13.19
N VAL A 80 5.49 -23.43 -12.30
CA VAL A 80 5.61 -22.74 -10.99
C VAL A 80 5.71 -21.21 -11.16
N SER A 81 6.26 -20.72 -12.28
CA SER A 81 6.25 -19.29 -12.65
C SER A 81 4.87 -18.63 -12.54
N GLU A 82 3.79 -19.39 -12.74
CA GLU A 82 2.42 -18.89 -12.80
C GLU A 82 1.79 -18.60 -11.44
N ILE A 83 2.40 -19.06 -10.34
CA ILE A 83 1.97 -18.76 -8.98
C ILE A 83 2.86 -17.74 -8.26
N TYR A 84 4.02 -17.38 -8.83
CA TYR A 84 4.96 -16.45 -8.20
C TYR A 84 4.35 -15.07 -7.92
N ASP A 85 3.43 -14.60 -8.77
CA ASP A 85 2.80 -13.28 -8.60
C ASP A 85 1.78 -13.23 -7.46
N PHE A 86 1.37 -14.40 -6.93
CA PHE A 86 0.50 -14.51 -5.76
C PHE A 86 1.28 -14.55 -4.44
N ILE A 87 2.60 -14.76 -4.50
CA ILE A 87 3.46 -14.73 -3.32
C ILE A 87 3.55 -13.26 -2.85
N PRO A 88 3.23 -12.97 -1.57
CA PRO A 88 3.47 -11.66 -0.98
C PRO A 88 4.93 -11.27 -1.17
N ARG A 89 5.19 -10.07 -1.68
CA ARG A 89 6.55 -9.55 -1.88
C ARG A 89 6.59 -8.10 -1.44
N SER A 90 7.71 -7.72 -0.85
CA SER A 90 7.94 -6.34 -0.41
C SER A 90 8.32 -5.42 -1.58
N ASN A 91 8.23 -4.10 -1.38
CA ASN A 91 8.71 -3.13 -2.36
C ASN A 91 10.20 -3.30 -2.66
N TRP A 92 11.00 -3.68 -1.65
CA TRP A 92 12.42 -3.99 -1.80
C TRP A 92 12.62 -5.14 -2.78
N GLU A 93 11.90 -6.25 -2.59
CA GLU A 93 12.03 -7.42 -3.44
C GLU A 93 11.56 -7.15 -4.87
N ARG A 94 10.45 -6.44 -5.04
CA ARG A 94 9.86 -6.12 -6.34
C ARG A 94 10.75 -5.21 -7.19
N TYR A 95 11.32 -4.17 -6.59
CA TYR A 95 11.91 -3.06 -7.35
C TYR A 95 13.42 -2.91 -7.16
N PHE A 96 13.98 -3.37 -6.04
CA PHE A 96 15.37 -3.07 -5.68
C PHE A 96 16.30 -4.30 -5.63
N ARG A 97 15.81 -5.48 -5.22
CA ARG A 97 16.62 -6.69 -5.00
C ARG A 97 17.44 -7.11 -6.23
N SER A 98 16.87 -7.01 -7.43
CA SER A 98 17.57 -7.35 -8.68
C SER A 98 18.71 -6.39 -9.03
N ASN A 99 18.65 -5.16 -8.53
CA ASN A 99 19.61 -4.10 -8.83
C ASN A 99 20.61 -3.84 -7.70
N VAL A 100 20.22 -4.19 -6.48
CA VAL A 100 20.98 -3.99 -5.25
C VAL A 100 21.14 -5.37 -4.65
N ASP A 101 22.27 -6.01 -4.93
CA ASP A 101 22.66 -7.33 -4.40
C ASP A 101 22.64 -7.32 -2.86
N CYS A 102 21.44 -7.49 -2.31
CA CYS A 102 21.08 -7.27 -0.91
C CYS A 102 19.66 -7.76 -0.66
N GLU A 103 19.56 -8.73 0.25
CA GLU A 103 18.28 -9.20 0.77
C GLU A 103 17.61 -8.13 1.65
N ASP A 104 16.29 -8.19 1.73
CA ASP A 104 15.45 -7.31 2.55
C ASP A 104 15.76 -7.45 4.05
N SER A 105 15.88 -8.68 4.54
CA SER A 105 16.19 -9.05 5.91
C SER A 105 17.49 -8.41 6.39
N TYR A 106 18.50 -8.34 5.52
CA TYR A 106 19.79 -7.72 5.82
C TYR A 106 19.62 -6.24 6.24
N LEU A 107 18.82 -5.49 5.48
CA LEU A 107 18.56 -4.07 5.77
C LEU A 107 17.57 -3.88 6.90
N LYS A 108 16.50 -4.68 6.96
CA LYS A 108 15.48 -4.60 8.00
C LYS A 108 16.09 -4.77 9.40
N THR A 109 16.87 -5.83 9.62
CA THR A 109 17.52 -6.08 10.92
C THR A 109 18.49 -4.95 11.30
N ARG A 110 19.22 -4.38 10.34
CA ARG A 110 20.15 -3.26 10.60
C ARG A 110 19.42 -1.96 10.90
N TRP A 111 18.30 -1.72 10.22
CA TRP A 111 17.47 -0.55 10.45
C TRP A 111 16.82 -0.60 11.84
N GLU A 112 16.29 -1.75 12.25
CA GLU A 112 15.79 -1.99 13.61
C GLU A 112 16.87 -1.80 14.68
N LYS A 113 18.10 -2.24 14.38
CA LYS A 113 19.25 -2.03 15.28
C LYS A 113 19.61 -0.56 15.42
N LEU A 114 19.63 0.19 14.32
CA LEU A 114 19.82 1.65 14.34
C LEU A 114 18.70 2.35 15.13
N TYR A 115 17.46 1.88 15.01
CA TYR A 115 16.35 2.40 15.80
C TYR A 115 16.60 2.21 17.30
N LYS A 116 16.99 1.02 17.75
CA LYS A 116 17.33 0.76 19.16
C LYS A 116 18.47 1.65 19.67
N LEU A 117 19.53 1.83 18.86
CA LEU A 117 20.66 2.69 19.20
C LEU A 117 20.25 4.18 19.28
N ARG A 118 19.40 4.65 18.35
CA ARG A 118 18.80 5.98 18.41
C ARG A 118 17.97 6.18 19.68
N CYS A 119 17.14 5.20 20.05
CA CYS A 119 16.33 5.26 21.26
C CYS A 119 17.19 5.40 22.52
N LYS A 120 18.34 4.70 22.60
CA LYS A 120 19.26 4.90 23.74
C LYS A 120 19.64 6.37 23.92
N ILE A 121 19.99 7.04 22.84
CA ILE A 121 20.36 8.47 22.86
C ILE A 121 19.13 9.33 23.21
N ALA A 122 18.00 9.12 22.53
CA ALA A 122 16.79 9.94 22.71
C ALA A 122 16.20 9.87 24.12
N HIS A 123 16.33 8.72 24.80
CA HIS A 123 15.87 8.52 26.18
C HIS A 123 16.98 8.75 27.22
N ASN A 124 18.12 9.33 26.84
CA ASN A 124 19.28 9.57 27.70
C ASN A 124 19.75 8.31 28.47
N ASN A 125 19.62 7.14 27.84
CA ASN A 125 20.14 5.89 28.39
C ASN A 125 21.66 5.79 28.19
N THR A 126 22.29 4.85 28.90
CA THR A 126 23.72 4.57 28.75
C THR A 126 24.09 4.25 27.30
N PHE A 127 24.99 5.05 26.73
CA PHE A 127 25.52 4.90 25.39
C PHE A 127 27.04 4.81 25.46
N THR A 128 27.56 3.62 25.17
CA THR A 128 28.98 3.28 25.35
C THR A 128 29.79 3.50 24.07
N LYS A 129 31.13 3.43 24.18
CA LYS A 129 32.01 3.42 23.00
C LYS A 129 31.67 2.28 22.02
N SER A 130 31.32 1.10 22.54
CA SER A 130 30.88 -0.03 21.71
C SER A 130 29.58 0.28 20.96
N ASP A 131 28.63 0.97 21.60
CA ASP A 131 27.40 1.42 20.94
C ASP A 131 27.70 2.43 19.81
N TYR A 132 28.66 3.34 20.01
CA TYR A 132 29.13 4.28 19.00
C TYR A 132 29.72 3.56 17.79
N GLU A 133 30.71 2.68 18.00
CA GLU A 133 31.39 1.93 16.94
C GLU A 133 30.40 1.06 16.15
N GLN A 134 29.45 0.45 16.86
CA GLN A 134 28.37 -0.32 16.26
C GLN A 134 27.41 0.55 15.44
N THR A 135 27.10 1.76 15.93
CA THR A 135 26.28 2.73 15.19
C THR A 135 26.97 3.11 13.89
N GLU A 136 28.22 3.54 13.95
CA GLU A 136 29.00 3.96 12.78
C GLU A 136 29.09 2.84 11.72
N LYS A 137 29.43 1.62 12.16
CA LYS A 137 29.46 0.45 11.28
C LYS A 137 28.10 0.21 10.61
N THR A 138 27.02 0.17 11.40
CA THR A 138 25.68 -0.15 10.89
C THR A 138 25.17 0.95 9.96
N VAL A 139 25.44 2.23 10.25
CA VAL A 139 25.10 3.36 9.38
C VAL A 139 25.81 3.23 8.03
N ASN A 140 27.10 2.89 8.02
CA ASN A 140 27.86 2.75 6.77
C ASN A 140 27.36 1.59 5.91
N GLU A 141 27.08 0.43 6.53
CA GLU A 141 26.52 -0.74 5.84
C GLU A 141 25.17 -0.41 5.17
N VAL A 142 24.25 0.22 5.92
CA VAL A 142 22.94 0.62 5.41
C VAL A 142 23.07 1.70 4.34
N LYS A 143 23.87 2.74 4.59
CA LYS A 143 24.05 3.88 3.68
C LYS A 143 24.54 3.42 2.32
N SER A 144 25.51 2.50 2.27
CA SER A 144 26.05 1.97 1.03
C SER A 144 24.95 1.35 0.15
N LYS A 145 24.16 0.43 0.71
CA LYS A 145 23.06 -0.24 -0.02
C LYS A 145 21.96 0.73 -0.45
N LEU A 146 21.58 1.68 0.41
CA LEU A 146 20.57 2.69 0.05
C LEU A 146 21.05 3.64 -1.06
N LEU A 147 22.35 3.96 -1.12
CA LEU A 147 22.89 4.79 -2.20
C LEU A 147 22.90 4.02 -3.53
N THR A 148 23.26 2.74 -3.52
CA THR A 148 23.16 1.88 -4.70
C THR A 148 21.70 1.81 -5.19
N ALA A 149 20.74 1.64 -4.29
CA ALA A 149 19.31 1.65 -4.62
C ALA A 149 18.85 2.96 -5.26
N ILE A 150 19.35 4.11 -4.77
CA ILE A 150 19.05 5.43 -5.35
C ILE A 150 19.62 5.54 -6.77
N GLN A 151 20.82 5.01 -7.01
CA GLN A 151 21.47 5.06 -8.32
C GLN A 151 20.84 4.12 -9.34
N SER A 152 20.14 3.07 -8.88
CA SER A 152 19.46 2.13 -9.77
C SER A 152 18.03 2.55 -10.14
N LEU A 153 17.52 3.67 -9.62
CA LEU A 153 16.13 4.10 -9.84
C LEU A 153 15.76 4.23 -11.31
N ASP A 154 16.67 4.75 -12.14
CA ASP A 154 16.44 4.96 -13.58
C ASP A 154 16.25 3.64 -14.36
N LYS A 155 16.59 2.50 -13.75
CA LYS A 155 16.43 1.16 -14.33
C LYS A 155 15.06 0.54 -14.02
N ILE A 156 14.28 1.15 -13.12
CA ILE A 156 13.02 0.62 -12.65
C ILE A 156 11.90 1.15 -13.56
N SER A 157 11.26 0.25 -14.29
CA SER A 157 10.05 0.54 -15.05
C SER A 157 8.85 -0.06 -14.33
N ILE A 158 7.79 0.74 -14.15
CA ILE A 158 6.59 0.34 -13.41
C ILE A 158 5.37 0.54 -14.32
N SER A 159 4.47 -0.45 -14.33
CA SER A 159 3.19 -0.36 -15.05
C SER A 159 2.18 0.56 -14.35
N ASP A 160 1.12 0.98 -15.05
CA ASP A 160 0.09 1.84 -14.44
C ASP A 160 -0.63 1.17 -13.26
N ASP A 161 -0.88 -0.14 -13.34
CA ASP A 161 -1.51 -0.90 -12.25
C ASP A 161 -0.61 -0.98 -11.00
N GLU A 162 0.70 -1.10 -11.18
CA GLU A 162 1.67 -1.11 -10.07
C GLU A 162 1.87 0.29 -9.48
N ARG A 163 1.73 1.34 -10.31
CA ARG A 163 1.75 2.73 -9.84
C ARG A 163 0.61 2.99 -8.85
N GLU A 164 -0.59 2.50 -9.17
CA GLU A 164 -1.76 2.62 -8.30
C GLU A 164 -1.55 1.91 -6.96
N ASP A 165 -1.06 0.66 -7.00
CA ASP A 165 -0.75 -0.10 -5.78
C ASP A 165 0.29 0.64 -4.91
N LEU A 166 1.32 1.24 -5.53
CA LEU A 166 2.35 2.00 -4.81
C LEU A 166 1.80 3.27 -4.15
N ALA A 167 0.88 3.99 -4.82
CA ALA A 167 0.22 5.16 -4.26
C ALA A 167 -0.59 4.79 -3.01
N GLU A 168 -1.40 3.74 -3.12
CA GLU A 168 -2.20 3.24 -2.00
C GLU A 168 -1.35 2.77 -0.82
N ILE A 169 -0.21 2.11 -1.08
CA ILE A 169 0.71 1.66 -0.02
C ILE A 169 1.42 2.84 0.66
N ALA A 170 1.78 3.87 -0.10
CA ALA A 170 2.38 5.08 0.46
C ALA A 170 1.39 5.78 1.39
N ALA A 171 0.14 5.91 0.95
CA ALA A 171 -0.93 6.46 1.77
C ALA A 171 -1.24 5.55 2.98
N SER A 172 -1.27 4.21 2.82
CA SER A 172 -1.59 3.25 3.90
C SER A 172 -0.60 3.28 5.05
N ASN A 173 0.67 3.52 4.73
CA ASN A 173 1.75 3.61 5.72
C ASN A 173 1.77 4.95 6.49
N SER A 174 0.89 5.89 6.15
CA SER A 174 0.89 7.21 6.77
C SER A 174 -0.02 7.36 7.97
N SER A 175 -1.11 6.60 7.99
CA SER A 175 -2.09 6.58 9.06
C SER A 175 -2.65 5.17 9.14
N VAL A 176 -2.60 4.60 10.34
CA VAL A 176 -3.15 3.26 10.62
C VAL A 176 -4.64 3.19 10.25
N VAL A 177 -5.37 4.29 10.48
CA VAL A 177 -6.81 4.40 10.18
C VAL A 177 -7.04 4.40 8.67
N PHE A 178 -6.23 5.16 7.93
CA PHE A 178 -6.27 5.19 6.48
C PHE A 178 -5.88 3.83 5.88
N GLY A 179 -4.80 3.21 6.36
CA GLY A 179 -4.39 1.89 5.89
C GLY A 179 -5.44 0.82 6.12
N SER A 180 -6.14 0.86 7.26
CA SER A 180 -7.27 -0.03 7.52
C SER A 180 -8.43 0.20 6.54
N PHE A 181 -8.76 1.45 6.21
CA PHE A 181 -9.77 1.78 5.22
C PHE A 181 -9.41 1.20 3.83
N ILE A 182 -8.19 1.43 3.35
CA ILE A 182 -7.75 0.93 2.04
C ILE A 182 -7.75 -0.60 1.99
N GLN A 183 -7.33 -1.27 3.06
CA GLN A 183 -7.38 -2.73 3.12
C GLN A 183 -8.82 -3.25 2.99
N LYS A 184 -9.76 -2.65 3.71
CA LYS A 184 -11.19 -2.99 3.61
C LYS A 184 -11.75 -2.70 2.23
N TRP A 185 -11.34 -1.58 1.63
CA TRP A 185 -11.71 -1.23 0.26
C TRP A 185 -11.28 -2.32 -0.74
N LYS A 186 -10.02 -2.78 -0.69
CA LYS A 186 -9.55 -3.88 -1.55
C LYS A 186 -10.35 -5.17 -1.35
N MET A 187 -10.72 -5.47 -0.10
CA MET A 187 -11.58 -6.63 0.18
C MET A 187 -12.96 -6.48 -0.47
N LEU A 188 -13.58 -5.31 -0.36
CA LEU A 188 -14.84 -5.01 -1.03
C LEU A 188 -14.74 -5.17 -2.56
N GLU A 189 -13.67 -4.66 -3.19
CA GLU A 189 -13.44 -4.81 -4.63
C GLU A 189 -13.32 -6.29 -5.06
N SER A 190 -12.63 -7.10 -4.25
CA SER A 190 -12.51 -8.55 -4.49
C SER A 190 -13.88 -9.22 -4.42
N LEU A 191 -14.64 -8.98 -3.33
CA LEU A 191 -15.95 -9.61 -3.11
C LEU A 191 -16.96 -9.23 -4.19
N ILE A 192 -16.96 -7.97 -4.64
CA ILE A 192 -17.79 -7.52 -5.76
C ILE A 192 -17.47 -8.34 -7.02
N THR A 193 -16.18 -8.51 -7.32
CA THR A 193 -15.73 -9.26 -8.49
C THR A 193 -16.12 -10.73 -8.37
N GLU A 194 -15.88 -11.35 -7.22
CA GLU A 194 -16.23 -12.74 -6.92
C GLU A 194 -17.73 -12.99 -7.07
N LEU A 195 -18.58 -12.09 -6.56
CA LEU A 195 -20.03 -12.20 -6.69
C LEU A 195 -20.47 -12.12 -8.15
N LEU A 196 -19.93 -11.18 -8.93
CA LEU A 196 -20.26 -11.06 -10.36
C LEU A 196 -19.80 -12.28 -11.17
N VAL A 197 -18.68 -12.91 -10.80
CA VAL A 197 -18.21 -14.16 -11.40
C VAL A 197 -19.11 -15.34 -11.01
N LYS A 198 -19.52 -15.43 -9.74
CA LYS A 198 -20.44 -16.48 -9.24
C LYS A 198 -21.79 -16.43 -9.98
N GLU A 199 -22.31 -15.24 -10.21
CA GLU A 199 -23.56 -15.00 -10.94
C GLU A 199 -23.40 -15.07 -12.47
N LYS A 200 -22.20 -15.43 -12.96
CA LYS A 200 -21.86 -15.56 -14.40
C LYS A 200 -22.06 -14.27 -15.21
N ILE A 201 -22.00 -13.11 -14.55
CA ILE A 201 -22.08 -11.79 -15.19
C ILE A 201 -20.71 -11.40 -15.75
N LEU A 202 -19.64 -11.75 -15.03
CA LEU A 202 -18.26 -11.58 -15.48
C LEU A 202 -17.60 -12.92 -15.78
N PRO A 203 -16.67 -12.97 -16.75
CA PRO A 203 -15.91 -14.16 -17.03
C PRO A 203 -15.03 -14.55 -15.84
N PRO A 204 -14.73 -15.86 -15.70
CA PRO A 204 -13.88 -16.39 -14.64
C PRO A 204 -12.45 -15.86 -14.66
N GLU A 205 -11.94 -15.53 -15.85
CA GLU A 205 -10.60 -15.04 -16.11
C GLU A 205 -10.71 -13.56 -16.50
N LEU A 206 -10.36 -12.69 -15.56
CA LEU A 206 -10.31 -11.24 -15.75
C LEU A 206 -8.86 -10.78 -15.60
N SER A 207 -8.40 -9.93 -16.52
CA SER A 207 -7.15 -9.20 -16.35
C SER A 207 -7.22 -8.28 -15.12
N LYS A 208 -6.06 -7.90 -14.57
CA LYS A 208 -5.97 -6.99 -13.42
C LYS A 208 -6.72 -5.68 -13.68
N ARG A 209 -6.56 -5.14 -14.89
CA ARG A 209 -7.28 -3.95 -15.37
C ARG A 209 -8.80 -4.12 -15.37
N GLU A 210 -9.33 -5.28 -15.75
CA GLU A 210 -10.77 -5.54 -15.76
C GLU A 210 -11.32 -5.70 -14.33
N LYS A 211 -10.55 -6.30 -13.42
CA LYS A 211 -10.89 -6.35 -11.99
C LYS A 211 -10.94 -4.94 -11.38
N ALA A 212 -10.01 -4.07 -11.79
CA ALA A 212 -9.92 -2.69 -11.32
C ALA A 212 -11.00 -1.75 -11.90
N MET A 213 -11.84 -2.18 -12.84
CA MET A 213 -12.94 -1.35 -13.39
C MET A 213 -14.14 -1.30 -12.43
N LEU A 214 -13.91 -0.85 -11.21
CA LEU A 214 -14.91 -0.90 -10.14
C LEU A 214 -16.21 -0.17 -10.50
N TYR A 215 -16.13 0.97 -11.19
CA TYR A 215 -17.31 1.69 -11.67
C TYR A 215 -18.22 0.80 -12.54
N LYS A 216 -17.65 0.00 -13.44
CA LYS A 216 -18.41 -0.94 -14.29
C LYS A 216 -18.99 -2.08 -13.46
N ASN A 217 -18.22 -2.59 -12.50
CA ASN A 217 -18.66 -3.68 -11.63
C ASN A 217 -19.83 -3.25 -10.74
N GLN A 218 -19.79 -2.04 -10.18
CA GLN A 218 -20.90 -1.44 -9.41
C GLN A 218 -22.17 -1.30 -10.25
N GLU A 219 -22.06 -0.84 -11.50
CA GLU A 219 -23.21 -0.79 -12.41
C GLU A 219 -23.77 -2.18 -12.73
N ALA A 220 -22.90 -3.18 -12.86
CA ALA A 220 -23.31 -4.56 -13.12
C ALA A 220 -24.10 -5.14 -11.93
N LEU A 221 -23.69 -4.86 -10.69
CA LEU A 221 -24.40 -5.33 -9.49
C LEU A 221 -25.85 -4.82 -9.44
N ILE A 222 -26.07 -3.53 -9.66
CA ILE A 222 -27.42 -2.94 -9.60
C ILE A 222 -28.28 -3.37 -10.80
N LYS A 223 -27.71 -3.43 -12.01
CA LYS A 223 -28.45 -3.86 -13.22
C LYS A 223 -28.95 -5.31 -13.10
N ASN A 224 -28.22 -6.16 -12.39
CA ASN A 224 -28.60 -7.56 -12.16
C ASN A 224 -29.34 -7.78 -10.82
N GLY A 225 -29.72 -6.71 -10.11
CA GLY A 225 -30.51 -6.80 -8.87
C GLY A 225 -29.78 -7.47 -7.69
N LEU A 226 -28.44 -7.50 -7.72
CA LEU A 226 -27.62 -8.10 -6.65
C LEU A 226 -27.52 -7.17 -5.44
N ILE A 227 -27.62 -5.86 -5.69
CA ILE A 227 -27.70 -4.81 -4.67
C ILE A 227 -28.87 -3.89 -5.00
N ASP A 228 -29.36 -3.17 -3.99
CA ASP A 228 -30.39 -2.15 -4.18
C ASP A 228 -29.78 -0.78 -4.56
N SER A 229 -30.67 0.19 -4.84
CA SER A 229 -30.23 1.54 -5.18
C SER A 229 -29.54 2.26 -4.02
N MET A 230 -29.83 1.90 -2.76
CA MET A 230 -29.23 2.56 -1.61
C MET A 230 -27.76 2.15 -1.50
N MET A 231 -27.49 0.85 -1.51
CA MET A 231 -26.15 0.28 -1.44
C MET A 231 -25.29 0.65 -2.65
N TYR A 232 -25.88 0.75 -3.85
CA TYR A 232 -25.17 1.28 -5.01
C TYR A 232 -24.64 2.71 -4.79
N GLN A 233 -25.46 3.60 -4.20
CA GLN A 233 -25.02 4.97 -3.92
C GLN A 233 -23.97 5.02 -2.81
N GLU A 234 -24.05 4.13 -1.83
CA GLU A 234 -23.03 4.01 -0.77
C GLU A 234 -21.68 3.59 -1.33
N ILE A 235 -21.63 2.51 -2.12
CA ILE A 235 -20.39 2.04 -2.77
C ILE A 235 -19.83 3.13 -3.69
N LYS A 236 -20.70 3.83 -4.45
CA LYS A 236 -20.29 4.94 -5.32
C LYS A 236 -19.69 6.10 -4.52
N THR A 237 -20.24 6.40 -3.35
CA THR A 237 -19.72 7.46 -2.46
C THR A 237 -18.38 7.06 -1.88
N LEU A 238 -18.24 5.81 -1.41
CA LEU A 238 -16.98 5.27 -0.91
C LEU A 238 -15.88 5.23 -1.99
N ASN A 239 -16.25 4.96 -3.25
CA ASN A 239 -15.32 5.05 -4.38
C ASN A 239 -14.80 6.47 -4.59
N LYS A 240 -15.68 7.47 -4.46
CA LYS A 240 -15.25 8.88 -4.51
C LYS A 240 -14.35 9.22 -3.33
N VAL A 241 -14.69 8.78 -2.13
CA VAL A 241 -13.87 8.95 -0.92
C VAL A 241 -12.48 8.36 -1.13
N ARG A 242 -12.38 7.11 -1.60
CA ARG A 242 -11.11 6.47 -1.94
C ARG A 242 -10.35 7.26 -3.00
N ASN A 243 -11.00 7.68 -4.08
CA ASN A 243 -10.35 8.49 -5.11
C ASN A 243 -9.86 9.83 -4.57
N ILE A 244 -10.64 10.49 -3.71
CA ILE A 244 -10.22 11.70 -3.04
C ILE A 244 -8.97 11.44 -2.20
N MET A 245 -8.97 10.37 -1.42
CA MET A 245 -7.86 10.10 -0.50
C MET A 245 -6.59 9.53 -1.16
N VAL A 246 -6.68 9.00 -2.39
CA VAL A 246 -5.56 8.40 -3.16
C VAL A 246 -5.09 9.29 -4.32
N HIS A 247 -5.92 10.24 -4.76
CA HIS A 247 -5.64 11.05 -5.96
C HIS A 247 -5.95 12.54 -5.82
N GLU A 248 -6.93 12.96 -5.00
CA GLU A 248 -7.32 14.37 -4.93
C GLU A 248 -6.57 15.12 -3.81
N THR A 249 -5.93 16.21 -4.20
CA THR A 249 -4.96 16.87 -3.33
C THR A 249 -5.53 17.97 -2.46
N ASP A 250 -6.81 18.32 -2.63
CA ASP A 250 -7.40 19.54 -2.07
C ASP A 250 -8.58 19.25 -1.11
N GLN A 251 -9.02 17.99 -1.04
CA GLN A 251 -10.08 17.53 -0.14
C GLN A 251 -9.51 16.46 0.81
N TYR A 252 -9.82 16.59 2.11
CA TYR A 252 -9.28 15.72 3.14
C TYR A 252 -10.37 15.27 4.10
N PHE A 253 -10.20 14.08 4.67
CA PHE A 253 -11.07 13.53 5.70
C PHE A 253 -10.32 13.38 7.02
N THR A 254 -11.01 13.69 8.11
CA THR A 254 -10.54 13.44 9.48
C THR A 254 -10.49 11.94 9.79
N ASN A 255 -9.68 11.53 10.77
CA ASN A 255 -9.64 10.13 11.21
C ASN A 255 -11.04 9.62 11.62
N SER A 256 -11.87 10.46 12.23
CA SER A 256 -13.24 10.11 12.60
C SER A 256 -14.12 9.85 11.39
N GLU A 257 -14.01 10.66 10.33
CA GLU A 257 -14.73 10.43 9.07
C GLU A 257 -14.26 9.15 8.38
N ILE A 258 -12.94 8.90 8.33
CA ILE A 258 -12.37 7.67 7.75
C ILE A 258 -12.84 6.44 8.53
N MET A 259 -12.99 6.51 9.85
CA MET A 259 -13.56 5.43 10.66
C MET A 259 -15.03 5.18 10.35
N VAL A 260 -15.81 6.23 10.07
CA VAL A 260 -17.20 6.08 9.63
C VAL A 260 -17.25 5.39 8.27
N PHE A 261 -16.50 5.85 7.29
CA PHE A 261 -16.44 5.20 5.97
C PHE A 261 -15.96 3.75 6.06
N SER A 262 -15.02 3.47 6.96
CA SER A 262 -14.55 2.10 7.20
C SER A 262 -15.65 1.19 7.74
N ARG A 263 -16.53 1.72 8.61
CA ARG A 263 -17.69 0.97 9.13
C ARG A 263 -18.75 0.75 8.05
N ASP A 264 -18.93 1.73 7.18
CA ASP A 264 -19.84 1.59 6.03
C ASP A 264 -19.35 0.49 5.08
N ILE A 265 -18.04 0.41 4.83
CA ILE A 265 -17.44 -0.70 4.07
C ILE A 265 -17.69 -2.04 4.76
N ASP A 266 -17.46 -2.15 6.08
CA ASP A 266 -17.69 -3.41 6.81
C ASP A 266 -19.11 -3.93 6.61
N ARG A 267 -20.11 -3.05 6.74
CA ARG A 267 -21.52 -3.41 6.55
C ARG A 267 -21.80 -3.93 5.12
N ILE A 268 -21.18 -3.33 4.11
CA ILE A 268 -21.34 -3.77 2.72
C ILE A 268 -20.63 -5.11 2.50
N ILE A 269 -19.44 -5.29 3.09
CA ILE A 269 -18.70 -6.56 3.06
C ILE A 269 -19.56 -7.67 3.65
N ASP A 270 -20.13 -7.47 4.85
CA ASP A 270 -20.98 -8.45 5.52
C ASP A 270 -22.16 -8.87 4.62
N PHE A 271 -22.83 -7.89 3.98
CA PHE A 271 -23.90 -8.17 3.03
C PHE A 271 -23.45 -9.02 1.83
N LEU A 272 -22.29 -8.73 1.26
CA LEU A 272 -21.77 -9.47 0.10
C LEU A 272 -21.30 -10.86 0.47
N VAL A 273 -20.71 -11.03 1.66
CA VAL A 273 -20.30 -12.34 2.21
C VAL A 273 -21.52 -13.24 2.38
N ASP A 274 -22.60 -12.73 2.99
CA ASP A 274 -23.86 -13.48 3.13
C ASP A 274 -24.42 -13.96 1.77
N ARG A 275 -24.31 -13.13 0.72
CA ARG A 275 -24.73 -13.48 -0.65
C ARG A 275 -23.81 -14.50 -1.32
N LEU A 276 -22.52 -14.47 -1.00
CA LEU A 276 -21.56 -15.45 -1.48
C LEU A 276 -21.73 -16.80 -0.77
N GLY A 277 -22.35 -16.82 0.41
CA GLY A 277 -22.59 -18.04 1.19
C GLY A 277 -21.31 -18.57 1.83
N VAL A 278 -20.41 -17.65 2.20
CA VAL A 278 -19.12 -17.90 2.87
C VAL A 278 -19.22 -17.47 4.32
#